data_AF-A0A7C8MNQ4-F1
#
_entry.id   AF-A0A7C8MNQ4-F1
#
_cell.length_a   1.000
_cell.length_b   1.000
_cell.length_c   1.000
_cell.angle_alpha   90.00
_cell.angle_beta   90.00
_cell.angle_gamma   90.00
#
_symmetry.space_group_name_H-M   'P 1'
#
loop_
_entity.id
_entity.type
_entity.pdbx_description
1 polymer ?
#
loop_
_entity_poly.entity_id
_entity_poly.type
_entity_poly.pdbx_seq_one_letter_code
_entity_poly.pdbx_strand_id
1 'polypeptide(L)'
;MLPTSDDVRYLLPCSASFRCLDRFSILNDLGELEDANGQVPFWDVLTTLLGSPVETPTQLAELLDTIAVTLRGSSGQAGDYQFLKSFVRDFQPAFFDTYWPLIVQLALELPHHFPRGSLQVLGAESSPSTLKLRRRQVVCLIVHQFLCTLSAPVWREEFFDFSIWYGPDQRHEQACRIYLTCFFTYLGAFLPTSKKWDDDWYITYTLVNAESDYTALGLSPVVLNTIEIVVTESYQTCPVQLGLPSGAAVVSANRYIGFGQSATQEEVHVGSSPEACPAVLVAPPLGRNQVVVVRGAEAMFNITGRRRGIEAIAQDVGVSVDWRQRTMLFMDALELNTADDENGLPDLIPQNLTRELNKATIAFSSGAYEVVHSPLWGCGAFGGDPFVKVALLWCAASIANTPLKIICDSGLQEIASSLKILVGGVERRLETVQDLLELLLSIPRKTMKLATLDWMVGRLALLTRDS
;
A
#
# COMPACT_ATOMS: atom_id res chain seq x y z
N MET A 1 9.33 -1.26 -23.65
CA MET A 1 8.36 -2.16 -24.29
C MET A 1 8.22 -3.35 -23.37
N LEU A 2 7.01 -3.59 -22.84
CA LEU A 2 6.75 -4.82 -22.06
C LEU A 2 6.78 -6.01 -23.03
N PRO A 3 7.35 -7.16 -22.64
CA PRO A 3 7.45 -8.31 -23.53
C PRO A 3 6.06 -8.83 -23.90
N THR A 4 5.85 -9.03 -25.19
CA THR A 4 4.66 -9.65 -25.77
C THR A 4 4.87 -11.15 -25.86
N SER A 5 4.56 -11.91 -24.81
CA SER A 5 4.24 -13.34 -24.89
C SER A 5 3.55 -13.82 -23.60
N ASP A 6 2.41 -14.50 -23.76
CA ASP A 6 1.73 -15.45 -22.87
C ASP A 6 1.84 -15.27 -21.34
N ASP A 7 0.70 -14.99 -20.71
CA ASP A 7 0.41 -15.20 -19.27
C ASP A 7 1.53 -14.71 -18.33
N VAL A 8 1.67 -13.38 -18.19
CA VAL A 8 2.68 -12.76 -17.31
C VAL A 8 2.49 -13.26 -15.88
N ARG A 9 3.33 -14.21 -15.48
CA ARG A 9 3.32 -14.83 -14.16
C ARG A 9 4.56 -14.41 -13.39
N TYR A 10 4.36 -14.16 -12.11
CA TYR A 10 5.45 -13.93 -11.17
C TYR A 10 5.93 -15.30 -10.64
N LEU A 11 7.17 -15.68 -10.94
CA LEU A 11 7.75 -16.95 -10.52
C LEU A 11 8.04 -16.93 -9.02
N LEU A 12 7.61 -18.00 -8.33
CA LEU A 12 7.88 -18.22 -6.92
C LEU A 12 9.13 -19.10 -6.73
N PRO A 13 9.78 -19.04 -5.55
CA PRO A 13 10.98 -19.83 -5.23
C PRO A 13 10.84 -21.34 -5.46
N CYS A 14 9.63 -21.88 -5.32
CA CYS A 14 9.34 -23.31 -5.52
C CYS A 14 9.13 -23.72 -6.98
N SER A 15 9.24 -22.79 -7.95
CA SER A 15 9.16 -23.14 -9.38
C SER A 15 10.41 -23.85 -9.85
N ALA A 16 10.25 -24.90 -10.66
CA ALA A 16 11.37 -25.57 -11.33
C ALA A 16 12.14 -24.64 -12.30
N SER A 17 11.48 -23.58 -12.78
CA SER A 17 12.08 -22.54 -13.63
C SER A 17 12.76 -21.43 -12.82
N PHE A 18 12.56 -21.37 -11.51
CA PHE A 18 13.27 -20.45 -10.63
C PHE A 18 14.62 -21.09 -10.27
N ARG A 19 15.67 -20.72 -11.00
CA ARG A 19 16.99 -21.35 -10.92
C ARG A 19 18.06 -20.34 -10.55
N CYS A 20 19.13 -20.80 -9.89
CA CYS A 20 20.27 -19.99 -9.48
C CYS A 20 21.58 -20.78 -9.57
N LEU A 21 22.71 -20.09 -9.48
CA LEU A 21 24.01 -20.75 -9.30
C LEU A 21 24.15 -21.20 -7.85
N ASP A 22 24.61 -22.43 -7.61
CA ASP A 22 25.00 -22.88 -6.28
C ASP A 22 26.38 -22.34 -5.90
N ARG A 23 26.42 -21.04 -5.56
CA ARG A 23 27.67 -20.27 -5.38
C ARG A 23 28.56 -20.77 -4.24
N PHE A 24 27.96 -21.44 -3.27
CA PHE A 24 28.62 -21.86 -2.04
C PHE A 24 28.74 -23.39 -1.93
N SER A 25 28.44 -24.13 -3.01
CA SER A 25 28.42 -25.59 -3.02
C SER A 25 27.55 -26.16 -1.90
N ILE A 26 26.34 -25.61 -1.76
CA ILE A 26 25.35 -25.96 -0.74
C ILE A 26 24.82 -27.37 -0.99
N LEU A 27 24.66 -27.75 -2.26
CA LEU A 27 24.17 -29.06 -2.65
C LEU A 27 25.34 -30.04 -2.79
N ASN A 28 25.24 -31.18 -2.10
CA ASN A 28 26.29 -32.21 -2.09
C ASN A 28 26.31 -33.09 -3.37
N ASP A 29 25.19 -33.19 -4.08
CA ASP A 29 25.06 -33.97 -5.32
C ASP A 29 24.24 -33.17 -6.34
N LEU A 30 24.92 -32.67 -7.37
CA LEU A 30 24.33 -31.84 -8.42
C LEU A 30 23.69 -32.68 -9.54
N GLY A 31 24.01 -33.99 -9.62
CA GLY A 31 23.41 -34.97 -10.53
C GLY A 31 22.86 -34.44 -11.86
N GLU A 32 21.56 -34.70 -12.11
CA GLU A 32 20.78 -34.12 -13.22
C GLU A 32 20.09 -32.79 -12.83
N LEU A 33 20.35 -32.27 -11.62
CA LEU A 33 19.75 -31.02 -11.14
C LEU A 33 20.37 -29.79 -11.79
N GLU A 34 21.63 -29.86 -12.20
CA GLU A 34 22.34 -28.77 -12.87
C GLU A 34 21.99 -28.71 -14.37
N ASP A 35 21.61 -27.53 -14.86
CA ASP A 35 21.35 -27.31 -16.28
C ASP A 35 22.62 -26.94 -17.07
N ALA A 36 22.47 -26.76 -18.39
CA ALA A 36 23.58 -26.42 -19.27
C ALA A 36 24.30 -25.09 -18.94
N ASN A 37 23.69 -24.23 -18.13
CA ASN A 37 24.26 -22.95 -17.68
C ASN A 37 24.84 -23.04 -16.25
N GLY A 38 24.90 -24.23 -15.66
CA GLY A 38 25.37 -24.45 -14.31
C GLY A 38 24.39 -24.04 -13.22
N GLN A 39 23.10 -23.88 -13.55
CA GLN A 39 22.09 -23.47 -12.59
C GLN A 39 21.30 -24.66 -12.07
N VAL A 40 20.92 -24.61 -10.80
CA VAL A 40 20.06 -25.57 -10.10
C VAL A 40 18.74 -24.92 -9.70
N PRO A 41 17.65 -25.68 -9.47
CA PRO A 41 16.44 -25.10 -8.91
C PRO A 41 16.74 -24.49 -7.54
N PHE A 42 16.32 -23.24 -7.35
CA PHE A 42 16.60 -22.52 -6.11
C PHE A 42 15.92 -23.18 -4.90
N TRP A 43 14.80 -23.86 -5.11
CA TRP A 43 14.08 -24.55 -4.05
C TRP A 43 14.93 -25.61 -3.33
N ASP A 44 15.73 -26.39 -4.05
CA ASP A 44 16.63 -27.40 -3.47
C ASP A 44 17.72 -26.74 -2.61
N VAL A 45 18.27 -25.62 -3.09
CA VAL A 45 19.23 -24.82 -2.33
C VAL A 45 18.59 -24.24 -1.06
N LEU A 46 17.41 -23.63 -1.19
CA LEU A 46 16.69 -23.01 -0.08
C LEU A 46 16.32 -24.04 1.00
N THR A 47 15.79 -25.20 0.61
CA THR A 47 15.41 -26.26 1.55
C THR A 47 16.62 -26.79 2.32
N THR A 48 17.76 -26.94 1.66
CA THR A 48 19.03 -27.33 2.30
C THR A 48 19.50 -26.27 3.29
N LEU A 49 19.47 -24.99 2.89
CA LEU A 49 19.85 -23.87 3.76
C LEU A 49 18.95 -23.76 5.00
N LEU A 50 17.62 -23.85 4.83
CA LEU A 50 16.65 -23.79 5.93
C LEU A 50 16.70 -25.01 6.86
N GLY A 51 17.33 -26.10 6.44
CA GLY A 51 17.59 -27.28 7.28
C GLY A 51 18.73 -27.07 8.29
N SER A 52 19.53 -26.01 8.14
CA SER A 52 20.63 -25.70 9.06
C SER A 52 20.12 -25.05 10.36
N PRO A 53 20.70 -25.38 11.53
CA PRO A 53 20.28 -24.78 12.79
C PRO A 53 20.62 -23.28 12.85
N VAL A 54 19.67 -22.48 13.32
CA VAL A 54 19.85 -21.04 13.55
C VAL A 54 19.40 -20.72 14.97
N GLU A 55 20.35 -20.36 15.83
CA GLU A 55 20.13 -20.14 17.27
C GLU A 55 20.52 -18.73 17.72
N THR A 56 21.19 -17.97 16.84
CA THR A 56 21.72 -16.64 17.15
C THR A 56 21.36 -15.62 16.06
N PRO A 57 21.28 -14.33 16.40
CA PRO A 57 21.06 -13.28 15.40
C PRO A 57 22.13 -13.26 14.30
N THR A 58 23.37 -13.62 14.62
CA THR A 58 24.47 -13.69 13.65
C THR A 58 24.26 -14.82 12.65
N GLN A 59 23.92 -16.02 13.10
CA GLN A 59 23.61 -17.15 12.21
C GLN A 59 22.42 -16.84 11.30
N LEU A 60 21.40 -16.12 11.81
CA LEU A 60 20.27 -15.68 10.98
C LEU A 60 20.73 -14.74 9.87
N ALA A 61 21.56 -13.75 10.22
CA ALA A 61 22.11 -12.80 9.25
C ALA A 61 22.97 -13.51 8.19
N GLU A 62 23.82 -14.45 8.60
CA GLU A 62 24.66 -15.25 7.69
C GLU A 62 23.81 -16.11 6.73
N LEU A 63 22.73 -16.73 7.23
CA LEU A 63 21.80 -17.49 6.41
C LEU A 63 21.11 -16.59 5.38
N LEU A 64 20.55 -15.45 5.80
CA LEU A 64 19.88 -14.51 4.90
C LEU A 64 20.86 -13.92 3.87
N ASP A 65 22.09 -13.63 4.27
CA ASP A 65 23.14 -13.16 3.36
C ASP A 65 23.52 -14.24 2.33
N THR A 66 23.67 -15.48 2.77
CA THR A 66 23.94 -16.64 1.90
C THR A 66 22.81 -16.80 0.87
N ILE A 67 21.55 -16.71 1.30
CA ILE A 67 20.38 -16.73 0.41
C ILE A 67 20.45 -15.58 -0.61
N ALA A 68 20.67 -14.36 -0.13
CA ALA A 68 20.68 -13.16 -0.96
C ALA A 68 21.81 -13.19 -2.01
N VAL A 69 23.04 -13.54 -1.60
CA VAL A 69 24.19 -13.65 -2.50
C VAL A 69 24.00 -14.79 -3.50
N THR A 70 23.44 -15.93 -3.06
CA THR A 70 23.11 -17.04 -3.97
C THR A 70 22.16 -16.59 -5.09
N LEU A 71 21.08 -15.89 -4.71
CA LEU A 71 20.06 -15.41 -5.65
C LEU A 71 20.51 -14.25 -6.54
N ARG A 72 21.14 -13.24 -5.95
CA ARG A 72 21.34 -11.92 -6.57
C ARG A 72 22.81 -11.54 -6.75
N GLY A 73 23.74 -12.31 -6.19
CA GLY A 73 25.17 -11.99 -6.19
C GLY A 73 25.55 -10.86 -5.22
N SER A 74 24.63 -10.38 -4.39
CA SER A 74 24.86 -9.35 -3.38
C SER A 74 23.88 -9.47 -2.21
N SER A 75 24.18 -8.81 -1.10
CA SER A 75 23.30 -8.68 0.09
C SER A 75 22.07 -7.80 -0.16
N GLY A 76 21.89 -7.27 -1.38
CA GLY A 76 20.77 -6.39 -1.74
C GLY A 76 20.74 -5.12 -0.89
N GLN A 77 19.52 -4.66 -0.57
CA GLN A 77 19.27 -3.44 0.20
C GLN A 77 19.58 -3.59 1.70
N ALA A 78 19.71 -4.82 2.20
CA ALA A 78 20.11 -5.01 3.59
C ALA A 78 21.52 -4.43 3.79
N GLY A 79 22.45 -4.70 2.87
CA GLY A 79 23.84 -4.28 2.96
C GLY A 79 24.57 -4.97 4.11
N ASP A 80 24.21 -4.64 5.35
CA ASP A 80 24.48 -5.43 6.54
C ASP A 80 23.17 -5.66 7.32
N TYR A 81 23.01 -6.80 7.98
CA TYR A 81 21.78 -7.11 8.72
C TYR A 81 21.78 -6.53 10.15
N GLN A 82 22.50 -5.43 10.43
CA GLN A 82 22.74 -4.96 11.80
C GLN A 82 21.47 -4.57 12.54
N PHE A 83 20.54 -3.88 11.88
CA PHE A 83 19.28 -3.53 12.51
C PHE A 83 18.44 -4.77 12.79
N LEU A 84 18.36 -5.72 11.85
CA LEU A 84 17.68 -6.99 12.07
C LEU A 84 18.29 -7.77 13.24
N LYS A 85 19.63 -7.86 13.31
CA LYS A 85 20.32 -8.53 14.43
C LYS A 85 19.96 -7.89 15.78
N SER A 86 19.94 -6.55 15.82
CA SER A 86 19.55 -5.81 17.03
C SER A 86 18.10 -6.11 17.42
N PHE A 87 17.17 -6.02 16.45
CA PHE A 87 15.76 -6.33 16.66
C PHE A 87 15.55 -7.76 17.20
N VAL A 88 16.19 -8.75 16.58
CA VAL A 88 16.06 -10.16 16.97
C VAL A 88 16.61 -10.39 18.37
N ARG A 89 17.73 -9.76 18.74
CA ARG A 89 18.30 -9.83 20.09
C ARG A 89 17.32 -9.30 21.14
N ASP A 90 16.60 -8.22 20.83
CA ASP A 90 15.57 -7.67 21.73
C ASP A 90 14.34 -8.59 21.84
N PHE A 91 14.11 -9.45 20.85
CA PHE A 91 12.98 -10.38 20.75
C PHE A 91 13.31 -11.81 21.25
N GLN A 92 14.54 -12.04 21.72
CA GLN A 92 14.93 -13.32 22.33
C GLN A 92 14.28 -13.51 23.73
N PRO A 93 14.03 -14.77 24.15
CA PRO A 93 14.29 -16.01 23.42
C PRO A 93 13.18 -16.39 22.41
N ALA A 94 12.03 -15.70 22.48
CA ALA A 94 10.82 -16.02 21.71
C ALA A 94 11.07 -16.12 20.19
N PHE A 95 11.97 -15.30 19.64
CA PHE A 95 12.34 -15.40 18.23
C PHE A 95 12.79 -16.82 17.84
N PHE A 96 13.80 -17.40 18.50
CA PHE A 96 14.37 -18.68 18.10
C PHE A 96 13.54 -19.87 18.62
N ASP A 97 12.94 -19.75 19.81
CA ASP A 97 12.18 -20.85 20.40
C ASP A 97 10.80 -21.04 19.74
N THR A 98 10.24 -19.98 19.16
CA THR A 98 8.84 -19.96 18.69
C THR A 98 8.70 -19.51 17.25
N TYR A 99 9.22 -18.33 16.89
CA TYR A 99 8.93 -17.72 15.59
C TYR A 99 9.80 -18.27 14.45
N TRP A 100 11.09 -18.54 14.68
CA TRP A 100 11.98 -19.08 13.65
C TRP A 100 11.52 -20.47 13.15
N PRO A 101 11.20 -21.45 14.01
CA PRO A 101 10.65 -22.73 13.57
C PRO A 101 9.36 -22.55 12.75
N LEU A 102 8.49 -21.62 13.17
CA LEU A 102 7.25 -21.30 12.44
C LEU A 102 7.55 -20.68 11.07
N ILE A 103 8.52 -19.75 10.97
CA ILE A 103 8.96 -19.15 9.71
C ILE A 103 9.46 -20.22 8.75
N VAL A 104 10.32 -21.13 9.22
CA VAL A 104 10.83 -22.24 8.40
C VAL A 104 9.69 -23.14 7.93
N GLN A 105 8.78 -23.54 8.82
CA GLN A 105 7.61 -24.34 8.47
C GLN A 105 6.76 -23.66 7.38
N LEU A 106 6.41 -22.39 7.59
CA LEU A 106 5.59 -21.61 6.67
C LEU A 106 6.26 -21.40 5.30
N ALA A 107 7.58 -21.22 5.28
CA ALA A 107 8.33 -21.14 4.03
C ALA A 107 8.22 -22.45 3.25
N LEU A 108 8.45 -23.60 3.92
CA LEU A 108 8.43 -24.91 3.28
C LEU A 108 7.04 -25.38 2.83
N GLU A 109 5.96 -24.74 3.29
CA GLU A 109 4.59 -24.97 2.79
C GLU A 109 4.30 -24.35 1.42
N LEU A 110 5.18 -23.46 0.90
CA LEU A 110 4.96 -22.75 -0.35
C LEU A 110 4.54 -23.64 -1.55
N PRO A 111 5.22 -24.76 -1.89
CA PRO A 111 4.82 -25.62 -3.01
C PRO A 111 3.45 -26.30 -2.81
N HIS A 112 3.03 -26.52 -1.56
CA HIS A 112 1.69 -27.06 -1.28
C HIS A 112 0.59 -26.03 -1.64
N HIS A 113 0.83 -24.77 -1.30
CA HIS A 113 -0.11 -23.66 -1.54
C HIS A 113 -0.07 -23.11 -2.96
N PHE A 114 1.06 -23.27 -3.65
CA PHE A 114 1.30 -22.79 -5.02
C PHE A 114 1.95 -23.89 -5.87
N PRO A 115 1.22 -24.95 -6.23
CA PRO A 115 1.78 -26.11 -6.94
C PRO A 115 2.31 -25.79 -8.35
N ARG A 116 1.91 -24.65 -8.93
CA ARG A 116 2.46 -24.16 -10.21
C ARG A 116 3.76 -23.36 -10.06
N GLY A 117 4.19 -23.06 -8.83
CA GLY A 117 5.35 -22.23 -8.56
C GLY A 117 5.22 -20.79 -9.08
N SER A 118 4.00 -20.24 -9.17
CA SER A 118 3.82 -18.90 -9.74
C SER A 118 2.56 -18.20 -9.23
N LEU A 119 2.59 -16.86 -9.22
CA LEU A 119 1.43 -15.99 -9.05
C LEU A 119 0.99 -15.39 -10.38
N GLN A 120 -0.30 -15.12 -10.52
CA GLN A 120 -0.81 -14.32 -11.63
C GLN A 120 -0.58 -12.84 -11.35
N VAL A 121 -0.02 -12.13 -12.33
CA VAL A 121 0.11 -10.67 -12.29
C VAL A 121 -1.22 -10.03 -12.68
N LEU A 122 -1.61 -8.99 -11.95
CA LEU A 122 -2.87 -8.30 -12.18
C LEU A 122 -2.84 -7.52 -13.50
N GLY A 123 -3.88 -7.64 -14.32
CA GLY A 123 -4.05 -6.83 -15.53
C GLY A 123 -3.30 -7.29 -16.79
N ALA A 124 -2.74 -8.50 -16.81
CA ALA A 124 -2.27 -9.11 -18.07
C ALA A 124 -3.49 -9.45 -18.97
N GLU A 125 -3.33 -9.44 -20.31
CA GLU A 125 -4.43 -9.61 -21.28
C GLU A 125 -5.31 -10.85 -21.04
N SER A 126 -4.74 -11.92 -20.47
CA SER A 126 -5.42 -13.19 -20.11
C SER A 126 -5.68 -13.36 -18.60
N SER A 127 -5.27 -12.41 -17.77
CA SER A 127 -5.27 -12.55 -16.31
C SER A 127 -6.50 -11.91 -15.67
N PRO A 128 -7.02 -12.50 -14.57
CA PRO A 128 -8.11 -11.89 -13.83
C PRO A 128 -7.67 -10.53 -13.26
N SER A 129 -8.60 -9.58 -13.20
CA SER A 129 -8.39 -8.30 -12.52
C SER A 129 -8.23 -8.48 -11.00
N THR A 130 -8.61 -9.63 -10.44
CA THR A 130 -8.55 -9.94 -9.01
C THR A 130 -7.77 -11.23 -8.73
N LEU A 131 -6.77 -11.13 -7.85
CA LEU A 131 -6.14 -12.26 -7.19
C LEU A 131 -6.75 -12.44 -5.80
N LYS A 132 -7.25 -13.64 -5.49
CA LYS A 132 -7.85 -14.00 -4.20
C LYS A 132 -7.01 -15.08 -3.54
N LEU A 133 -6.47 -14.80 -2.36
CA LEU A 133 -5.59 -15.72 -1.60
C LEU A 133 -6.16 -15.97 -0.21
N ARG A 134 -6.05 -17.20 0.29
CA ARG A 134 -6.29 -17.49 1.71
C ARG A 134 -5.20 -16.88 2.56
N ARG A 135 -5.50 -16.52 3.82
CA ARG A 135 -4.48 -16.03 4.77
C ARG A 135 -3.24 -16.95 4.85
N ARG A 136 -3.43 -18.28 4.74
CA ARG A 136 -2.31 -19.24 4.78
C ARG A 136 -1.38 -19.10 3.57
N GLN A 137 -1.94 -18.84 2.40
CA GLN A 137 -1.15 -18.56 1.19
C GLN A 137 -0.44 -17.21 1.31
N VAL A 138 -1.11 -16.20 1.87
CA VAL A 138 -0.56 -14.85 2.07
C VAL A 138 0.62 -14.87 3.05
N VAL A 139 0.52 -15.58 4.18
CA VAL A 139 1.64 -15.67 5.14
C VAL A 139 2.86 -16.38 4.55
N CYS A 140 2.68 -17.40 3.68
CA CYS A 140 3.81 -18.00 2.96
C CYS A 140 4.54 -16.93 2.14
N LEU A 141 3.81 -16.12 1.37
CA LEU A 141 4.42 -15.04 0.56
C LEU A 141 5.15 -14.01 1.44
N ILE A 142 4.55 -13.61 2.57
CA ILE A 142 5.17 -12.64 3.51
C ILE A 142 6.42 -13.23 4.16
N VAL A 143 6.42 -14.52 4.52
CA VAL A 143 7.60 -15.21 5.03
C VAL A 143 8.71 -15.22 3.98
N HIS A 144 8.37 -15.41 2.70
CA HIS A 144 9.35 -15.32 1.62
C HIS A 144 9.85 -13.88 1.38
N GLN A 145 9.03 -12.84 1.65
CA GLN A 145 9.47 -11.45 1.73
C GLN A 145 10.43 -11.22 2.91
N PHE A 146 10.21 -11.84 4.07
CA PHE A 146 11.12 -11.77 5.21
C PHE A 146 12.46 -12.50 4.93
N LEU A 147 12.41 -13.70 4.35
CA LEU A 147 13.61 -14.47 4.01
C LEU A 147 14.38 -13.91 2.81
N CYS A 148 13.86 -12.86 2.15
CA CYS A 148 14.43 -12.26 0.94
C CYS A 148 14.71 -13.29 -0.17
N THR A 149 13.83 -14.29 -0.29
CA THR A 149 13.95 -15.43 -1.22
C THR A 149 13.25 -15.19 -2.54
N LEU A 150 12.52 -14.08 -2.65
CA LEU A 150 11.75 -13.67 -3.82
C LEU A 150 12.64 -13.00 -4.88
N SER A 151 12.25 -13.09 -6.16
CA SER A 151 12.87 -12.33 -7.24
C SER A 151 12.20 -10.95 -7.39
N ALA A 152 12.95 -9.97 -7.88
CA ALA A 152 12.40 -8.68 -8.23
C ALA A 152 11.31 -8.83 -9.32
N PRO A 153 10.11 -8.25 -9.16
CA PRO A 153 9.13 -8.16 -10.24
C PRO A 153 9.70 -7.37 -11.43
N VAL A 154 9.26 -7.66 -12.66
CA VAL A 154 9.83 -7.05 -13.89
C VAL A 154 9.73 -5.52 -13.96
N TRP A 155 8.91 -4.90 -13.12
CA TRP A 155 8.70 -3.45 -13.07
C TRP A 155 9.44 -2.74 -11.93
N ARG A 156 10.14 -3.45 -11.03
CA ARG A 156 10.88 -2.83 -9.93
C ARG A 156 12.08 -3.67 -9.51
N GLU A 157 13.18 -3.02 -9.16
CA GLU A 157 14.40 -3.69 -8.69
C GLU A 157 14.51 -3.77 -7.16
N GLU A 158 13.73 -2.95 -6.46
CA GLU A 158 13.76 -2.79 -5.00
C GLU A 158 12.33 -2.73 -4.43
N PHE A 159 12.21 -2.78 -3.09
CA PHE A 159 10.93 -2.65 -2.36
C PHE A 159 9.91 -3.75 -2.67
N PHE A 160 10.38 -4.98 -2.86
CA PHE A 160 9.52 -6.16 -3.05
C PHE A 160 9.64 -7.19 -1.91
N ASP A 161 10.68 -7.08 -1.08
CA ASP A 161 10.95 -7.90 0.09
C ASP A 161 11.39 -7.02 1.28
N PHE A 162 11.61 -7.62 2.44
CA PHE A 162 11.87 -6.88 3.68
C PHE A 162 13.34 -6.52 3.91
N SER A 163 14.22 -6.75 2.92
CA SER A 163 15.65 -6.40 3.03
C SER A 163 15.88 -4.93 3.36
N ILE A 164 15.00 -4.05 2.87
CA ILE A 164 15.01 -2.61 3.17
C ILE A 164 14.87 -2.32 4.67
N TRP A 165 14.33 -3.22 5.48
CA TRP A 165 14.17 -3.03 6.92
C TRP A 165 15.32 -3.61 7.74
N TYR A 166 16.38 -4.14 7.13
CA TYR A 166 17.43 -4.88 7.86
C TYR A 166 18.75 -4.12 8.05
N GLY A 167 19.01 -3.16 7.17
CA GLY A 167 20.22 -2.33 7.13
C GLY A 167 20.48 -1.49 8.38
N PRO A 168 21.72 -1.04 8.61
CA PRO A 168 22.06 -0.20 9.77
C PRO A 168 21.47 1.22 9.62
N ASP A 169 21.45 1.74 8.40
CA ASP A 169 21.04 3.10 8.08
C ASP A 169 19.55 3.17 7.70
N GLN A 170 18.69 3.04 8.71
CA GLN A 170 17.26 3.18 8.51
C GLN A 170 16.87 4.65 8.35
N ARG A 171 16.20 4.99 7.23
CA ARG A 171 15.59 6.32 7.04
C ARG A 171 14.66 6.68 8.21
N HIS A 172 13.99 5.68 8.75
CA HIS A 172 13.16 5.79 9.93
C HIS A 172 13.20 4.52 10.78
N GLU A 173 14.19 4.42 11.67
CA GLU A 173 14.41 3.23 12.51
C GLU A 173 13.15 2.76 13.26
N GLN A 174 12.44 3.69 13.90
CA GLN A 174 11.20 3.37 14.65
C GLN A 174 10.09 2.79 13.76
N ALA A 175 10.04 3.17 12.48
CA ALA A 175 9.03 2.67 11.55
C ALA A 175 9.30 1.21 11.22
N CYS A 176 10.54 0.92 10.84
CA CYS A 176 10.98 -0.43 10.54
C CYS A 176 10.84 -1.35 11.76
N ARG A 177 11.12 -0.86 12.98
CA ARG A 177 10.86 -1.60 14.22
C ARG A 177 9.38 -1.93 14.39
N ILE A 178 8.49 -0.96 14.17
CA ILE A 178 7.04 -1.18 14.24
C ILE A 178 6.59 -2.19 13.18
N TYR A 179 7.04 -2.06 11.93
CA TYR A 179 6.64 -2.96 10.84
C TYR A 179 7.10 -4.40 11.07
N LEU A 180 8.32 -4.61 11.56
CA LEU A 180 8.77 -5.94 11.99
C LEU A 180 7.93 -6.46 13.16
N THR A 181 7.61 -5.63 14.14
CA THR A 181 6.74 -6.00 15.25
C THR A 181 5.34 -6.42 14.78
N CYS A 182 4.77 -5.70 13.80
CA CYS A 182 3.51 -6.08 13.14
C CYS A 182 3.66 -7.46 12.48
N PHE A 183 4.73 -7.70 11.73
CA PHE A 183 4.99 -9.00 11.09
C PHE A 183 5.02 -10.16 12.10
N PHE A 184 5.77 -10.04 13.20
CA PHE A 184 5.81 -11.12 14.22
C PHE A 184 4.49 -11.29 14.96
N THR A 185 3.76 -10.19 15.20
CA THR A 185 2.42 -10.25 15.79
C THR A 185 1.44 -10.98 14.87
N TYR A 186 1.52 -10.74 13.56
CA TYR A 186 0.76 -11.47 12.55
C TYR A 186 1.10 -12.96 12.53
N LEU A 187 2.39 -13.32 12.57
CA LEU A 187 2.81 -14.72 12.65
C LEU A 187 2.24 -15.43 13.88
N GLY A 188 2.07 -14.72 15.00
CA GLY A 188 1.46 -15.26 16.21
C GLY A 188 0.06 -15.87 15.99
N ALA A 189 -0.69 -15.40 14.98
CA ALA A 189 -1.99 -15.96 14.62
C ALA A 189 -1.93 -17.40 14.10
N PHE A 190 -0.75 -17.84 13.63
CA PHE A 190 -0.50 -19.16 13.03
C PHE A 190 0.20 -20.14 13.97
N LEU A 191 0.44 -19.74 15.22
CA LEU A 191 0.94 -20.66 16.24
C LEU A 191 -0.13 -21.70 16.60
N PRO A 192 0.23 -22.96 16.91
CA PRO A 192 -0.73 -24.01 17.26
C PRO A 192 -1.66 -23.67 18.43
N THR A 193 -1.24 -22.76 19.30
CA THR A 193 -1.98 -22.29 20.48
C THR A 193 -2.98 -21.17 20.16
N SER A 194 -2.93 -20.60 18.95
CA SER A 194 -3.79 -19.50 18.53
C SER A 194 -5.23 -19.96 18.30
N LYS A 195 -6.18 -19.24 18.91
CA LYS A 195 -7.63 -19.43 18.65
C LYS A 195 -8.18 -18.53 17.54
N LYS A 196 -7.33 -17.68 16.95
CA LYS A 196 -7.75 -16.64 15.98
C LYS A 196 -7.71 -17.10 14.52
N TRP A 197 -7.42 -18.38 14.28
CA TRP A 197 -7.31 -18.91 12.93
C TRP A 197 -8.68 -19.16 12.29
N ASP A 198 -8.89 -18.61 11.10
CA ASP A 198 -10.04 -18.89 10.25
C ASP A 198 -9.57 -19.23 8.83
N ASP A 199 -9.81 -20.47 8.42
CA ASP A 199 -9.47 -21.00 7.09
C ASP A 199 -10.30 -20.33 5.96
N ASP A 200 -11.45 -19.74 6.27
CA ASP A 200 -12.35 -19.10 5.31
C ASP A 200 -12.11 -17.59 5.16
N TRP A 201 -11.02 -17.06 5.72
CA TRP A 201 -10.62 -15.67 5.52
C TRP A 201 -9.72 -15.53 4.28
N TYR A 202 -10.16 -14.72 3.33
CA TYR A 202 -9.44 -14.41 2.10
C TYR A 202 -9.01 -12.94 2.05
N ILE A 203 -7.85 -12.71 1.45
CA ILE A 203 -7.34 -11.39 1.05
C ILE A 203 -7.47 -11.29 -0.46
N THR A 204 -8.05 -10.19 -0.95
CA THR A 204 -8.19 -9.95 -2.39
C THR A 204 -7.36 -8.75 -2.80
N TYR A 205 -6.61 -8.90 -3.89
CA TYR A 205 -5.86 -7.83 -4.56
C TYR A 205 -6.48 -7.63 -5.93
N THR A 206 -7.08 -6.46 -6.17
CA THR A 206 -7.81 -6.17 -7.42
C THR A 206 -7.22 -4.97 -8.11
N LEU A 207 -6.77 -5.13 -9.36
CA LEU A 207 -6.46 -4.01 -10.24
C LEU A 207 -7.75 -3.60 -10.95
N VAL A 208 -8.25 -2.41 -10.62
CA VAL A 208 -9.41 -1.83 -11.28
C VAL A 208 -8.90 -0.95 -12.40
N ASN A 209 -9.35 -1.20 -13.62
CA ASN A 209 -9.04 -0.40 -14.80
C ASN A 209 -10.35 0.14 -15.37
N ALA A 210 -10.46 1.46 -15.53
CA ALA A 210 -11.60 2.06 -16.21
C ALA A 210 -11.31 2.21 -17.70
N GLU A 211 -12.19 1.67 -18.54
CA GLU A 211 -12.09 1.75 -20.01
C GLU A 211 -12.42 3.15 -20.55
N SER A 212 -13.11 3.99 -19.78
CA SER A 212 -13.54 5.34 -20.17
C SER A 212 -13.10 6.40 -19.17
N ASP A 213 -12.71 7.58 -19.68
CA ASP A 213 -12.50 8.77 -18.85
C ASP A 213 -13.86 9.24 -18.29
N TYR A 214 -13.97 9.32 -16.96
CA TYR A 214 -15.15 9.83 -16.26
C TYR A 214 -15.40 11.33 -16.50
N THR A 215 -14.57 12.00 -17.30
CA THR A 215 -14.79 13.39 -17.75
C THR A 215 -15.94 13.53 -18.72
N ALA A 216 -16.43 12.44 -19.30
CA ALA A 216 -17.77 12.40 -19.88
C ALA A 216 -18.81 12.18 -18.78
N LEU A 217 -18.79 13.00 -17.72
CA LEU A 217 -19.98 13.22 -16.91
C LEU A 217 -21.10 13.48 -17.91
N GLY A 218 -22.13 12.63 -17.92
CA GLY A 218 -23.22 12.77 -18.87
C GLY A 218 -23.81 14.19 -18.82
N LEU A 219 -24.65 14.53 -19.79
CA LEU A 219 -25.36 15.81 -19.82
C LEU A 219 -26.19 16.09 -18.54
N SER A 220 -26.40 15.07 -17.70
CA SER A 220 -27.16 15.18 -16.45
C SER A 220 -26.30 15.71 -15.29
N PRO A 221 -26.78 16.72 -14.56
CA PRO A 221 -26.10 17.20 -13.35
C PRO A 221 -26.04 16.11 -12.28
N VAL A 222 -24.88 16.00 -11.60
CA VAL A 222 -24.67 15.09 -10.47
C VAL A 222 -24.73 15.92 -9.19
N VAL A 223 -25.64 15.60 -8.27
CA VAL A 223 -25.76 16.31 -6.99
C VAL A 223 -24.56 16.04 -6.10
N LEU A 224 -24.06 17.07 -5.41
CA LEU A 224 -23.00 16.92 -4.43
C LEU A 224 -23.46 16.06 -3.25
N ASN A 225 -22.68 15.02 -2.92
CA ASN A 225 -22.93 14.15 -1.76
C ASN A 225 -22.39 14.79 -0.47
N THR A 226 -22.63 14.19 0.68
CA THR A 226 -22.14 14.71 1.96
C THR A 226 -20.63 14.61 2.08
N ILE A 227 -19.99 15.69 2.56
CA ILE A 227 -18.59 15.72 2.96
C ILE A 227 -18.47 16.16 4.43
N GLU A 228 -17.60 15.51 5.19
CA GLU A 228 -17.27 15.89 6.56
C GLU A 228 -15.76 16.08 6.73
N ILE A 229 -15.34 17.20 7.34
CA ILE A 229 -13.96 17.44 7.74
C ILE A 229 -13.77 17.04 9.21
N VAL A 230 -13.16 15.87 9.42
CA VAL A 230 -12.93 15.28 10.74
C VAL A 230 -11.56 15.70 11.26
N VAL A 231 -11.53 16.31 12.44
CA VAL A 231 -10.27 16.66 13.13
C VAL A 231 -10.04 15.68 14.26
N THR A 232 -8.89 15.00 14.24
CA THR A 232 -8.46 14.05 15.26
C THR A 232 -7.20 14.55 15.96
N GLU A 233 -6.92 14.05 17.17
CA GLU A 233 -5.67 14.41 17.88
C GLU A 233 -4.44 13.96 17.07
N SER A 234 -4.45 12.71 16.62
CA SER A 234 -3.48 12.12 15.71
C SER A 234 -4.18 11.28 14.65
N TYR A 235 -3.57 11.16 13.47
CA TYR A 235 -3.97 10.15 12.49
C TYR A 235 -3.60 8.78 13.02
N GLN A 236 -4.51 7.81 12.90
CA GLN A 236 -4.34 6.47 13.45
C GLN A 236 -4.79 5.39 12.46
N THR A 237 -4.13 4.22 12.49
CA THR A 237 -4.61 3.01 11.81
C THR A 237 -5.66 2.26 12.63
N CYS A 238 -6.57 2.99 13.30
CA CYS A 238 -7.66 2.39 14.06
C CYS A 238 -8.85 2.03 13.13
N PRO A 239 -9.65 1.01 13.47
CA PRO A 239 -10.71 0.50 12.59
C PRO A 239 -11.62 1.58 11.98
N VAL A 240 -12.10 2.53 12.78
CA VAL A 240 -12.99 3.61 12.33
C VAL A 240 -12.31 4.51 11.30
N GLN A 241 -11.05 4.90 11.50
CA GLN A 241 -10.32 5.74 10.54
C GLN A 241 -9.91 4.96 9.28
N LEU A 242 -9.84 3.63 9.38
CA LEU A 242 -9.60 2.71 8.25
C LEU A 242 -10.89 2.36 7.49
N GLY A 243 -12.02 3.01 7.79
CA GLY A 243 -13.29 2.85 7.07
C GLY A 243 -14.06 1.59 7.44
N LEU A 244 -13.76 0.92 8.55
CA LEU A 244 -14.55 -0.23 9.01
C LEU A 244 -15.84 0.22 9.73
N PRO A 245 -16.93 -0.57 9.66
CA PRO A 245 -17.00 -1.92 9.08
C PRO A 245 -17.36 -2.00 7.59
N SER A 246 -17.78 -0.90 6.96
CA SER A 246 -18.53 -0.92 5.68
C SER A 246 -18.11 0.18 4.69
N GLY A 247 -17.13 1.00 5.07
CA GLY A 247 -16.53 2.02 4.23
C GLY A 247 -15.22 1.57 3.57
N ALA A 248 -14.48 2.54 3.07
CA ALA A 248 -13.16 2.33 2.49
C ALA A 248 -12.19 3.43 2.90
N ALA A 249 -10.90 3.11 2.98
CA ALA A 249 -9.85 4.08 3.28
C ALA A 249 -8.94 4.32 2.06
N VAL A 250 -8.72 5.58 1.73
CA VAL A 250 -7.74 5.99 0.71
C VAL A 250 -6.34 5.77 1.25
N VAL A 251 -5.55 5.01 0.48
CA VAL A 251 -4.11 4.90 0.64
C VAL A 251 -3.47 5.79 -0.41
N SER A 252 -2.83 6.87 0.04
CA SER A 252 -2.17 7.86 -0.82
C SER A 252 -0.88 7.28 -1.35
N ALA A 253 -0.99 6.51 -2.43
CA ALA A 253 0.06 5.64 -2.91
C ALA A 253 1.07 6.35 -3.83
N ASN A 254 2.26 5.76 -3.98
CA ASN A 254 3.05 5.94 -5.20
C ASN A 254 2.44 5.12 -6.35
N ARG A 255 2.76 5.46 -7.62
CA ARG A 255 2.39 4.60 -8.75
C ARG A 255 2.98 3.19 -8.62
N TYR A 256 4.13 3.05 -7.97
CA TYR A 256 4.68 1.78 -7.50
C TYR A 256 4.21 1.55 -6.07
N ILE A 257 3.05 0.92 -5.91
CA ILE A 257 2.46 0.70 -4.59
C ILE A 257 3.40 -0.10 -3.68
N GLY A 258 3.24 0.04 -2.38
CA GLY A 258 3.84 -0.86 -1.41
C GLY A 258 4.36 -0.21 -0.16
N PHE A 259 5.21 -0.96 0.52
CA PHE A 259 5.86 -0.54 1.75
C PHE A 259 7.24 0.07 1.48
N GLY A 260 7.82 0.62 2.54
CA GLY A 260 9.08 1.36 2.51
C GLY A 260 9.55 1.67 3.92
N GLN A 261 10.43 2.67 4.06
CA GLN A 261 11.12 2.98 5.32
C GLN A 261 10.78 4.36 5.88
N SER A 262 9.95 5.17 5.21
CA SER A 262 9.89 6.62 5.47
C SER A 262 8.72 7.06 6.37
N ALA A 263 7.93 6.11 6.89
CA ALA A 263 6.73 6.38 7.68
C ALA A 263 5.72 7.32 7.00
N THR A 264 5.64 7.26 5.67
CA THR A 264 4.58 7.89 4.89
C THR A 264 3.24 7.18 5.14
N GLN A 265 2.14 7.80 4.73
CA GLN A 265 0.80 7.26 4.97
C GLN A 265 0.63 5.86 4.36
N GLU A 266 1.10 5.66 3.12
CA GLU A 266 1.09 4.34 2.46
C GLU A 266 1.87 3.30 3.26
N GLU A 267 3.11 3.61 3.64
CA GLU A 267 3.99 2.69 4.37
C GLU A 267 3.41 2.34 5.75
N VAL A 268 2.75 3.28 6.43
CA VAL A 268 2.05 3.03 7.70
C VAL A 268 0.84 2.10 7.50
N HIS A 269 0.05 2.30 6.44
CA HIS A 269 -1.07 1.41 6.12
C HIS A 269 -0.61 -0.01 5.81
N VAL A 270 0.41 -0.16 4.95
CA VAL A 270 0.93 -1.47 4.54
C VAL A 270 1.71 -2.12 5.68
N GLY A 271 2.57 -1.38 6.37
CA GLY A 271 3.40 -1.88 7.47
C GLY A 271 2.62 -2.24 8.74
N SER A 272 1.47 -1.60 8.99
CA SER A 272 0.53 -2.07 10.03
C SER A 272 -0.19 -3.35 9.64
N SER A 273 -0.24 -3.69 8.35
CA SER A 273 -1.13 -4.71 7.79
C SER A 273 -0.35 -5.67 6.89
N PRO A 274 0.44 -6.62 7.45
CA PRO A 274 1.37 -7.46 6.69
C PRO A 274 0.75 -8.14 5.46
N GLU A 275 -0.55 -8.44 5.52
CA GLU A 275 -1.33 -9.04 4.43
C GLU A 275 -1.44 -8.17 3.17
N ALA A 276 -1.19 -6.86 3.27
CA ALA A 276 -1.09 -5.98 2.11
C ALA A 276 0.29 -6.04 1.42
N CYS A 277 1.35 -6.49 2.10
CA CYS A 277 2.72 -6.50 1.56
C CYS A 277 2.88 -7.29 0.25
N PRO A 278 2.23 -8.45 0.03
CA PRO A 278 2.36 -9.19 -1.23
C PRO A 278 1.78 -8.47 -2.46
N ALA A 279 1.03 -7.38 -2.29
CA ALA A 279 0.50 -6.60 -3.42
C ALA A 279 1.62 -6.15 -4.37
N VAL A 280 2.82 -5.83 -3.84
CA VAL A 280 3.99 -5.38 -4.62
C VAL A 280 4.50 -6.42 -5.63
N LEU A 281 4.18 -7.70 -5.42
CA LEU A 281 4.62 -8.81 -6.26
C LEU A 281 3.73 -8.99 -7.50
N VAL A 282 2.48 -8.56 -7.41
CA VAL A 282 1.43 -8.87 -8.40
C VAL A 282 0.78 -7.63 -9.01
N ALA A 283 0.94 -6.45 -8.42
CA ALA A 283 0.41 -5.20 -8.94
C ALA A 283 1.49 -4.47 -9.76
N PRO A 284 1.30 -4.32 -11.09
CA PRO A 284 2.13 -3.46 -11.91
C PRO A 284 2.00 -1.98 -11.51
N PRO A 285 2.88 -1.10 -12.02
CA PRO A 285 2.80 0.32 -11.73
C PRO A 285 1.47 0.89 -12.23
N LEU A 286 0.78 1.66 -11.38
CA LEU A 286 -0.54 2.18 -11.69
C LEU A 286 -0.50 3.10 -12.92
N GLY A 287 -1.27 2.74 -13.95
CA GLY A 287 -1.58 3.62 -15.08
C GLY A 287 -2.52 4.77 -14.69
N ARG A 288 -2.75 5.70 -15.62
CA ARG A 288 -3.61 6.87 -15.37
C ARG A 288 -5.03 6.49 -14.93
N ASN A 289 -5.59 5.43 -15.51
CA ASN A 289 -6.96 4.97 -15.27
C ASN A 289 -7.02 3.68 -14.43
N GLN A 290 -5.99 3.45 -13.61
CA GLN A 290 -5.87 2.24 -12.79
C GLN A 290 -5.72 2.56 -11.31
N VAL A 291 -6.32 1.73 -10.47
CA VAL A 291 -6.14 1.75 -9.00
C VAL A 291 -6.03 0.31 -8.52
N VAL A 292 -5.45 0.12 -7.34
CA VAL A 292 -5.44 -1.18 -6.68
C VAL A 292 -6.32 -1.15 -5.44
N VAL A 293 -7.17 -2.16 -5.30
CA VAL A 293 -8.04 -2.37 -4.15
C VAL A 293 -7.59 -3.62 -3.42
N VAL A 294 -7.23 -3.46 -2.15
CA VAL A 294 -6.93 -4.59 -1.24
C VAL A 294 -8.05 -4.72 -0.23
N ARG A 295 -8.64 -5.92 -0.10
CA ARG A 295 -9.68 -6.20 0.90
C ARG A 295 -9.29 -7.32 1.84
N GLY A 296 -9.72 -7.18 3.10
CA GLY A 296 -9.58 -8.20 4.14
C GLY A 296 -8.30 -8.14 4.96
N ALA A 297 -7.37 -7.21 4.67
CA ALA A 297 -6.09 -7.13 5.38
C ALA A 297 -6.27 -6.61 6.82
N GLU A 298 -5.87 -7.41 7.81
CA GLU A 298 -5.93 -7.02 9.22
C GLU A 298 -4.77 -6.08 9.57
N ALA A 299 -5.04 -4.98 10.27
CA ALA A 299 -3.97 -4.20 10.91
C ALA A 299 -3.60 -4.88 12.25
N MET A 300 -2.32 -4.94 12.60
CA MET A 300 -1.86 -5.60 13.83
C MET A 300 -1.86 -4.66 15.04
N PHE A 301 -1.56 -3.39 14.80
CA PHE A 301 -1.50 -2.33 15.80
C PHE A 301 -2.17 -1.07 15.26
N ASN A 302 -2.62 -0.22 16.19
CA ASN A 302 -2.96 1.16 15.89
C ASN A 302 -1.65 1.96 15.85
N ILE A 303 -1.15 2.26 14.66
CA ILE A 303 -0.03 3.17 14.48
C ILE A 303 -0.57 4.59 14.54
N THR A 304 -0.03 5.41 15.44
CA THR A 304 -0.40 6.81 15.64
C THR A 304 0.78 7.72 15.32
N GLY A 305 0.55 9.03 15.27
CA GLY A 305 1.59 10.02 15.01
C GLY A 305 2.00 10.10 13.53
N ARG A 306 3.04 10.89 13.23
CA ARG A 306 3.55 11.09 11.86
C ARG A 306 5.05 11.24 11.82
N ARG A 307 5.67 10.76 10.74
CA ARG A 307 7.13 10.84 10.52
C ARG A 307 7.84 10.41 11.81
N ARG A 308 8.78 11.21 12.31
CA ARG A 308 9.62 10.93 13.48
C ARG A 308 8.86 10.57 14.77
N GLY A 309 7.58 10.93 14.89
CA GLY A 309 6.78 10.69 16.09
C GLY A 309 5.78 9.53 15.95
N ILE A 310 6.01 8.55 15.09
CA ILE A 310 5.11 7.39 15.01
C ILE A 310 5.29 6.43 16.18
N GLU A 311 4.17 5.91 16.68
CA GLU A 311 4.12 4.94 17.77
C GLU A 311 3.14 3.81 17.42
N ALA A 312 3.37 2.61 17.94
CA ALA A 312 2.45 1.49 17.81
C ALA A 312 1.75 1.25 19.14
N ILE A 313 0.41 1.28 19.11
CA ILE A 313 -0.46 1.07 20.25
C ILE A 313 -1.26 -0.21 20.00
N ALA A 314 -1.45 -1.02 21.04
CA ALA A 314 -2.34 -2.17 20.96
C ALA A 314 -3.74 -1.74 20.52
N GLN A 315 -4.43 -2.60 19.77
CA GLN A 315 -5.82 -2.35 19.42
C GLN A 315 -6.69 -2.33 20.68
N ASP A 316 -7.74 -1.52 20.65
CA ASP A 316 -8.65 -1.39 21.79
C ASP A 316 -9.29 -2.73 22.16
N VAL A 317 -9.10 -3.13 23.42
CA VAL A 317 -9.63 -4.38 23.96
C VAL A 317 -11.17 -4.29 23.99
N GLY A 318 -11.86 -5.18 23.27
CA GLY A 318 -13.32 -5.34 23.33
C GLY A 318 -14.09 -4.90 22.08
N VAL A 319 -13.45 -4.27 21.10
CA VAL A 319 -14.09 -4.01 19.79
C VAL A 319 -13.87 -5.23 18.90
N SER A 320 -14.89 -6.08 18.75
CA SER A 320 -14.86 -7.14 17.75
C SER A 320 -15.05 -6.51 16.37
N VAL A 321 -13.97 -6.44 15.60
CA VAL A 321 -13.95 -5.87 14.25
C VAL A 321 -13.80 -7.01 13.25
N ASP A 322 -14.68 -7.06 12.26
CA ASP A 322 -14.54 -7.97 11.13
C ASP A 322 -13.63 -7.34 10.06
N TRP A 323 -12.32 -7.60 10.20
CA TRP A 323 -11.31 -7.10 9.27
C TRP A 323 -11.49 -7.62 7.83
N ARG A 324 -12.28 -8.69 7.61
CA ARG A 324 -12.65 -9.17 6.26
C ARG A 324 -13.31 -8.07 5.42
N GLN A 325 -13.96 -7.10 6.07
CA GLN A 325 -14.64 -5.98 5.39
C GLN A 325 -13.72 -4.79 5.09
N ARG A 326 -12.49 -4.76 5.63
CA ARG A 326 -11.59 -3.62 5.42
C ARG A 326 -11.29 -3.47 3.93
N THR A 327 -11.45 -2.26 3.41
CA THR A 327 -11.11 -1.92 2.03
C THR A 327 -10.06 -0.81 1.98
N MET A 328 -8.93 -1.09 1.31
CA MET A 328 -7.83 -0.17 1.07
C MET A 328 -7.81 0.24 -0.41
N LEU A 329 -7.92 1.54 -0.68
CA LEU A 329 -7.93 2.11 -2.03
C LEU A 329 -6.57 2.74 -2.35
N PHE A 330 -5.68 1.99 -3.00
CA PHE A 330 -4.38 2.50 -3.45
C PHE A 330 -4.55 3.32 -4.72
N MET A 331 -4.40 4.64 -4.59
CA MET A 331 -4.49 5.58 -5.70
C MET A 331 -3.36 6.61 -5.62
N ASP A 332 -2.61 6.74 -6.71
CA ASP A 332 -1.48 7.65 -6.82
C ASP A 332 -1.92 9.04 -7.28
N ALA A 333 -1.48 10.09 -6.59
CA ALA A 333 -1.64 11.49 -7.03
C ALA A 333 -0.53 11.88 -8.00
N LEU A 334 -0.73 12.94 -8.78
CA LEU A 334 0.36 13.57 -9.54
C LEU A 334 1.36 14.20 -8.57
N GLU A 335 2.65 14.04 -8.87
CA GLU A 335 3.74 14.77 -8.23
C GLU A 335 3.83 16.17 -8.84
N LEU A 336 3.40 17.18 -8.09
CA LEU A 336 3.32 18.56 -8.56
C LEU A 336 4.51 19.35 -8.04
N ASN A 337 5.46 19.63 -8.95
CA ASN A 337 6.60 20.50 -8.68
C ASN A 337 6.14 21.97 -8.72
N THR A 338 6.26 22.67 -7.60
CA THR A 338 6.03 24.12 -7.52
C THR A 338 7.30 24.94 -7.78
N ALA A 339 8.38 24.31 -8.23
CA ALA A 339 9.64 25.01 -8.50
C ALA A 339 9.64 25.73 -9.87
N ASP A 340 8.78 25.29 -10.80
CA ASP A 340 8.63 25.86 -12.14
C ASP A 340 7.41 26.80 -12.18
N ASP A 341 7.44 27.84 -11.35
CA ASP A 341 6.33 28.81 -11.12
C ASP A 341 5.98 29.68 -12.35
N GLU A 342 6.70 29.57 -13.48
CA GLU A 342 6.47 30.40 -14.66
C GLU A 342 5.07 30.18 -15.28
N ASN A 343 4.47 29.00 -15.09
CA ASN A 343 3.21 28.59 -15.71
C ASN A 343 1.99 28.63 -14.75
N GLY A 344 2.17 29.07 -13.51
CA GLY A 344 1.12 29.08 -12.47
C GLY A 344 1.00 27.76 -11.70
N LEU A 345 -0.02 27.64 -10.87
CA LEU A 345 -0.22 26.49 -9.97
C LEU A 345 -0.57 25.22 -10.76
N PRO A 346 0.27 24.15 -10.70
CA PRO A 346 0.05 22.94 -11.48
C PRO A 346 -1.27 22.21 -11.22
N ASP A 347 -1.83 22.33 -10.00
CA ASP A 347 -3.14 21.78 -9.65
C ASP A 347 -4.25 22.30 -10.57
N LEU A 348 -4.14 23.55 -11.05
CA LEU A 348 -5.17 24.23 -11.85
C LEU A 348 -5.05 23.98 -13.36
N ILE A 349 -4.08 23.16 -13.79
CA ILE A 349 -3.98 22.74 -15.19
C ILE A 349 -5.19 21.82 -15.48
N PRO A 350 -6.05 22.11 -16.48
CA PRO A 350 -7.28 21.34 -16.70
C PRO A 350 -7.06 19.83 -16.88
N GLN A 351 -5.95 19.44 -17.51
CA GLN A 351 -5.56 18.04 -17.68
C GLN A 351 -5.19 17.37 -16.36
N ASN A 352 -4.61 18.14 -15.41
CA ASN A 352 -4.28 17.65 -14.07
C ASN A 352 -5.56 17.50 -13.23
N LEU A 353 -6.43 18.52 -13.21
CA LEU A 353 -7.75 18.45 -12.56
C LEU A 353 -8.53 17.20 -13.03
N THR A 354 -8.61 17.03 -14.35
CA THR A 354 -9.24 15.87 -15.01
C THR A 354 -8.63 14.55 -14.55
N ARG A 355 -7.30 14.44 -14.57
CA ARG A 355 -6.62 13.20 -14.21
C ARG A 355 -6.89 12.84 -12.74
N GLU A 356 -6.80 13.80 -11.85
CA GLU A 356 -6.99 13.58 -10.41
C GLU A 356 -8.44 13.24 -10.07
N LEU A 357 -9.41 13.92 -10.70
CA LEU A 357 -10.83 13.58 -10.60
C LEU A 357 -11.08 12.14 -11.07
N ASN A 358 -10.59 11.78 -12.27
CA ASN A 358 -10.78 10.45 -12.84
C ASN A 358 -10.17 9.38 -11.93
N LYS A 359 -8.93 9.57 -11.45
CA LYS A 359 -8.25 8.65 -10.55
C LYS A 359 -9.06 8.39 -9.27
N ALA A 360 -9.52 9.44 -8.61
CA ALA A 360 -10.34 9.34 -7.41
C ALA A 360 -11.70 8.69 -7.70
N THR A 361 -12.34 9.04 -8.82
CA THR A 361 -13.64 8.49 -9.22
C THR A 361 -13.55 6.97 -9.46
N ILE A 362 -12.48 6.51 -10.12
CA ILE A 362 -12.21 5.07 -10.32
C ILE A 362 -12.07 4.36 -8.97
N ALA A 363 -11.30 4.94 -8.04
CA ALA A 363 -11.14 4.38 -6.71
C ALA A 363 -12.47 4.27 -5.97
N PHE A 364 -13.28 5.33 -5.97
CA PHE A 364 -14.51 5.39 -5.19
C PHE A 364 -15.64 4.57 -5.82
N SER A 365 -15.61 4.38 -7.14
CA SER A 365 -16.57 3.54 -7.88
C SER A 365 -16.19 2.06 -7.91
N SER A 366 -15.05 1.67 -7.30
CA SER A 366 -14.56 0.28 -7.29
C SER A 366 -15.34 -0.69 -6.40
N GLY A 367 -16.38 -0.20 -5.74
CA GLY A 367 -17.26 -0.93 -4.84
C GLY A 367 -18.36 -0.02 -4.31
N ALA A 368 -19.26 -0.58 -3.52
CA ALA A 368 -20.23 0.20 -2.76
C ALA A 368 -19.69 0.40 -1.35
N TYR A 369 -19.54 1.66 -0.93
CA TYR A 369 -19.00 2.04 0.36
C TYR A 369 -20.01 2.92 1.08
N GLU A 370 -20.22 2.69 2.38
CA GLU A 370 -21.09 3.58 3.18
C GLU A 370 -20.45 4.97 3.35
N VAL A 371 -19.12 5.03 3.34
CA VAL A 371 -18.34 6.25 3.42
C VAL A 371 -16.91 5.99 2.97
N VAL A 372 -16.31 6.95 2.28
CA VAL A 372 -14.88 6.94 1.98
C VAL A 372 -14.14 7.84 2.96
N HIS A 373 -13.12 7.28 3.63
CA HIS A 373 -12.20 7.99 4.49
C HIS A 373 -10.94 8.34 3.70
N SER A 374 -10.58 9.61 3.62
CA SER A 374 -9.39 10.06 2.91
C SER A 374 -8.53 10.98 3.78
N PRO A 375 -7.19 10.89 3.72
CA PRO A 375 -6.35 12.00 4.16
C PRO A 375 -6.44 13.16 3.16
N LEU A 376 -5.60 14.19 3.36
CA LEU A 376 -5.27 15.16 2.31
C LEU A 376 -4.41 14.51 1.21
N TRP A 377 -5.06 13.76 0.33
CA TRP A 377 -4.45 12.97 -0.74
C TRP A 377 -3.59 13.84 -1.68
N GLY A 378 -2.32 13.46 -1.85
CA GLY A 378 -1.38 14.17 -2.72
C GLY A 378 -0.90 15.54 -2.22
N CYS A 379 -1.31 16.00 -1.02
CA CYS A 379 -0.95 17.35 -0.53
C CYS A 379 0.37 17.40 0.25
N GLY A 380 0.92 16.23 0.62
CA GLY A 380 2.18 16.10 1.36
C GLY A 380 3.39 16.20 0.45
N ALA A 381 4.13 15.08 0.30
CA ALA A 381 5.32 15.02 -0.54
C ALA A 381 5.06 15.37 -2.02
N PHE A 382 3.83 15.16 -2.50
CA PHE A 382 3.45 15.38 -3.90
C PHE A 382 2.99 16.80 -4.19
N GLY A 383 3.02 17.70 -3.20
CA GLY A 383 2.92 19.13 -3.45
C GLY A 383 1.54 19.68 -3.82
N GLY A 384 0.47 18.87 -3.82
CA GLY A 384 -0.86 19.33 -4.18
C GLY A 384 -1.46 20.40 -3.26
N ASP A 385 -2.34 21.21 -3.81
CA ASP A 385 -3.11 22.21 -3.06
C ASP A 385 -4.28 21.54 -2.32
N PRO A 386 -4.39 21.66 -0.98
CA PRO A 386 -5.40 20.94 -0.21
C PRO A 386 -6.84 21.32 -0.56
N PHE A 387 -7.08 22.57 -0.97
CA PHE A 387 -8.44 23.04 -1.26
C PHE A 387 -8.91 22.54 -2.62
N VAL A 388 -8.03 22.57 -3.63
CA VAL A 388 -8.31 21.97 -4.95
C VAL A 388 -8.48 20.44 -4.82
N LYS A 389 -7.55 19.76 -4.12
CA LYS A 389 -7.60 18.30 -3.97
C LYS A 389 -8.87 17.83 -3.25
N VAL A 390 -9.26 18.47 -2.15
CA VAL A 390 -10.49 18.10 -1.43
C VAL A 390 -11.74 18.35 -2.28
N ALA A 391 -11.80 19.44 -3.03
CA ALA A 391 -12.91 19.66 -3.95
C ALA A 391 -13.01 18.56 -5.04
N LEU A 392 -11.87 18.12 -5.59
CA LEU A 392 -11.84 17.01 -6.55
C LEU A 392 -12.24 15.67 -5.94
N LEU A 393 -11.78 15.37 -4.71
CA LEU A 393 -12.23 14.19 -3.97
C LEU A 393 -13.74 14.23 -3.71
N TRP A 394 -14.28 15.41 -3.40
CA TRP A 394 -15.71 15.59 -3.17
C TRP A 394 -16.52 15.36 -4.45
N CYS A 395 -16.07 15.90 -5.58
CA CYS A 395 -16.63 15.59 -6.90
C CYS A 395 -16.62 14.08 -7.16
N ALA A 396 -15.47 13.41 -6.98
CA ALA A 396 -15.33 11.97 -7.18
C ALA A 396 -16.27 11.15 -6.30
N ALA A 397 -16.41 11.52 -5.02
CA ALA A 397 -17.29 10.84 -4.07
C ALA A 397 -18.76 11.02 -4.45
N SER A 398 -19.12 12.21 -4.93
CA SER A 398 -20.47 12.51 -5.42
C SER A 398 -20.81 11.70 -6.66
N ILE A 399 -19.88 11.58 -7.61
CA ILE A 399 -20.03 10.75 -8.82
C ILE A 399 -20.19 9.27 -8.46
N ALA A 400 -19.40 8.79 -7.50
CA ALA A 400 -19.48 7.42 -6.99
C ALA A 400 -20.68 7.19 -6.05
N ASN A 401 -21.50 8.21 -5.80
CA ASN A 401 -22.63 8.19 -4.87
C ASN A 401 -22.26 7.67 -3.46
N THR A 402 -21.13 8.13 -2.93
CA THR A 402 -20.66 7.80 -1.58
C THR A 402 -20.37 9.09 -0.78
N PRO A 403 -20.71 9.13 0.52
CA PRO A 403 -20.22 10.16 1.43
C PRO A 403 -18.69 10.17 1.54
N LEU A 404 -18.12 11.32 1.87
CA LEU A 404 -16.67 11.53 2.03
C LEU A 404 -16.32 12.07 3.42
N LYS A 405 -15.30 11.50 4.05
CA LYS A 405 -14.68 12.03 5.28
C LYS A 405 -13.22 12.36 5.02
N ILE A 406 -12.85 13.62 5.22
CA ILE A 406 -11.46 14.05 5.20
C ILE A 406 -10.92 14.00 6.63
N ILE A 407 -9.91 13.15 6.85
CA ILE A 407 -9.27 12.97 8.15
C ILE A 407 -8.06 13.90 8.25
N CYS A 408 -8.17 14.91 9.09
CA CYS A 408 -7.10 15.85 9.44
C CYS A 408 -6.68 15.60 10.88
N ASP A 409 -5.38 15.53 11.15
CA ASP A 409 -4.90 15.51 12.53
C ASP A 409 -4.67 16.92 13.07
N SER A 410 -4.25 17.02 14.33
CA SER A 410 -3.99 18.29 15.03
C SER A 410 -3.01 19.19 14.29
N GLY A 411 -2.00 18.62 13.62
CA GLY A 411 -1.04 19.38 12.80
C GLY A 411 -1.66 20.06 11.57
N LEU A 412 -2.89 19.69 11.19
CA LEU A 412 -3.62 20.24 10.04
C LEU A 412 -4.82 21.08 10.47
N GLN A 413 -4.91 21.51 11.74
CA GLN A 413 -6.09 22.17 12.28
C GLN A 413 -6.48 23.48 11.55
N GLU A 414 -5.50 24.28 11.13
CA GLU A 414 -5.75 25.52 10.36
C GLU A 414 -6.31 25.21 8.96
N ILE A 415 -5.73 24.23 8.27
CA ILE A 415 -6.22 23.75 6.97
C ILE A 415 -7.63 23.15 7.13
N ALA A 416 -7.87 22.37 8.19
CA ALA A 416 -9.18 21.78 8.45
C ALA A 416 -10.25 22.84 8.72
N SER A 417 -9.92 23.90 9.46
CA SER A 417 -10.83 25.03 9.70
C SER A 417 -11.16 25.76 8.41
N SER A 418 -10.15 25.96 7.55
CA SER A 418 -10.29 26.57 6.23
C SER A 418 -11.15 25.71 5.28
N LEU A 419 -10.95 24.39 5.28
CA LEU A 419 -11.78 23.45 4.54
C LEU A 419 -13.23 23.48 4.99
N LYS A 420 -13.50 23.60 6.30
CA LYS A 420 -14.88 23.74 6.82
C LYS A 420 -15.56 25.01 6.30
N ILE A 421 -14.83 26.12 6.17
CA ILE A 421 -15.34 27.36 5.57
C ILE A 421 -15.68 27.16 4.09
N LEU A 422 -14.78 26.52 3.34
CA LEU A 422 -15.00 26.19 1.93
C LEU A 422 -16.23 25.30 1.75
N VAL A 423 -16.30 24.18 2.47
CA VAL A 423 -17.43 23.23 2.44
C VAL A 423 -18.75 23.95 2.72
N GLY A 424 -18.85 24.69 3.83
CA GLY A 424 -20.07 25.42 4.15
C GLY A 424 -20.39 26.56 3.18
N GLY A 425 -19.40 27.09 2.45
CA GLY A 425 -19.61 28.03 1.35
C GLY A 425 -20.24 27.36 0.14
N VAL A 426 -19.70 26.20 -0.25
CA VAL A 426 -20.19 25.39 -1.38
C VAL A 426 -21.59 24.87 -1.10
N GLU A 427 -21.84 24.21 0.04
CA GLU A 427 -23.16 23.65 0.40
C GLU A 427 -24.30 24.68 0.40
N ARG A 428 -23.99 25.96 0.64
CA ARG A 428 -24.99 27.04 0.62
C ARG A 428 -25.32 27.55 -0.78
N ARG A 429 -24.41 27.37 -1.76
CA ARG A 429 -24.43 28.11 -3.03
C ARG A 429 -24.40 27.23 -4.27
N LEU A 430 -23.82 26.03 -4.20
CA LEU A 430 -23.68 25.10 -5.31
C LEU A 430 -24.45 23.82 -4.99
N GLU A 431 -25.01 23.19 -6.01
CA GLU A 431 -25.81 21.96 -5.84
C GLU A 431 -25.13 20.75 -6.49
N THR A 432 -24.33 20.98 -7.55
CA THR A 432 -23.86 19.92 -8.43
C THR A 432 -22.33 19.84 -8.50
N VAL A 433 -21.85 18.66 -8.90
CA VAL A 433 -20.45 18.42 -9.26
C VAL A 433 -20.00 19.37 -10.36
N GLN A 434 -20.86 19.62 -11.35
CA GLN A 434 -20.59 20.54 -12.45
C GLN A 434 -20.34 21.97 -11.93
N ASP A 435 -21.17 22.47 -11.01
CA ASP A 435 -20.97 23.78 -10.39
C ASP A 435 -19.61 23.90 -9.69
N LEU A 436 -19.23 22.86 -8.94
CA LEU A 436 -17.95 22.84 -8.21
C LEU A 436 -16.75 22.74 -9.16
N LEU A 437 -16.87 21.96 -10.25
CA LEU A 437 -15.84 21.89 -11.28
C LEU A 437 -15.71 23.21 -12.05
N GLU A 438 -16.81 23.90 -12.34
CA GLU A 438 -16.79 25.24 -12.94
C GLU A 438 -16.12 26.26 -12.02
N LEU A 439 -16.38 26.19 -10.71
CA LEU A 439 -15.66 27.00 -9.72
C LEU A 439 -14.15 26.73 -9.76
N LEU A 440 -13.72 25.46 -9.80
CA LEU A 440 -12.30 25.10 -9.88
C LEU A 440 -11.65 25.57 -11.19
N LEU A 441 -12.33 25.39 -12.33
CA LEU A 441 -11.83 25.78 -13.65
C LEU A 441 -11.75 27.31 -13.81
N SER A 442 -12.50 28.07 -13.03
CA SER A 442 -12.48 29.53 -13.07
C SER A 442 -11.42 30.17 -12.16
N ILE A 443 -10.72 29.38 -11.34
CA ILE A 443 -9.57 29.87 -10.55
C ILE A 443 -8.47 30.35 -11.52
N PRO A 444 -7.96 31.58 -11.39
CA PRO A 444 -6.84 32.05 -12.19
C PRO A 444 -5.64 31.13 -12.02
N ARG A 445 -5.04 30.68 -13.12
CA ARG A 445 -3.89 29.74 -13.07
C ARG A 445 -2.71 30.25 -12.25
N LYS A 446 -2.53 31.58 -12.17
CA LYS A 446 -1.46 32.22 -11.39
C LYS A 446 -1.76 32.34 -9.89
N THR A 447 -2.92 31.88 -9.42
CA THR A 447 -3.23 31.85 -7.99
C THR A 447 -2.20 30.98 -7.27
N MET A 448 -1.58 31.52 -6.23
CA MET A 448 -0.58 30.80 -5.46
C MET A 448 -1.20 29.62 -4.70
N LYS A 449 -0.39 28.61 -4.39
CA LYS A 449 -0.79 27.52 -3.49
C LYS A 449 -1.34 28.09 -2.18
N LEU A 450 -2.38 27.46 -1.63
CA LEU A 450 -3.19 27.88 -0.48
C LEU A 450 -4.08 29.12 -0.72
N ALA A 451 -3.69 30.06 -1.58
CA ALA A 451 -4.51 31.22 -1.93
C ALA A 451 -5.75 30.87 -2.78
N THR A 452 -5.83 29.62 -3.26
CA THR A 452 -7.01 29.04 -3.92
C THR A 452 -8.25 29.11 -3.04
N LEU A 453 -8.10 28.96 -1.72
CA LEU A 453 -9.19 29.10 -0.75
C LEU A 453 -9.83 30.49 -0.83
N ASP A 454 -9.04 31.54 -0.65
CA ASP A 454 -9.52 32.91 -0.58
C ASP A 454 -10.24 33.29 -1.88
N TRP A 455 -9.69 32.82 -3.01
CA TRP A 455 -10.33 33.02 -4.30
C TRP A 455 -11.69 32.31 -4.38
N MET A 456 -11.76 31.02 -4.01
CA MET A 456 -13.01 30.25 -4.06
C MET A 456 -14.07 30.82 -3.12
N VAL A 457 -13.70 31.14 -1.89
CA VAL A 457 -14.62 31.73 -0.89
C VAL A 457 -15.11 33.11 -1.36
N GLY A 458 -14.22 33.94 -1.90
CA GLY A 458 -14.57 35.23 -2.49
C GLY A 458 -15.55 35.08 -3.66
N ARG A 459 -15.33 34.10 -4.54
CA ARG A 459 -16.24 33.81 -5.66
C ARG A 459 -17.61 33.32 -5.19
N LEU A 460 -17.65 32.41 -4.22
CA LEU A 460 -18.88 31.88 -3.62
C LEU A 460 -19.70 32.98 -2.92
N ALA A 461 -19.05 33.98 -2.34
CA ALA A 461 -19.73 35.11 -1.72
C ALA A 461 -20.46 36.01 -2.73
N LEU A 462 -19.98 36.06 -3.97
CA LEU A 462 -20.56 36.85 -5.06
C LEU A 462 -21.72 36.16 -5.77
N LEU A 463 -21.80 34.83 -5.71
CA LEU A 463 -22.97 34.08 -6.19
C LEU A 463 -24.13 34.44 -5.26
N THR A 464 -25.17 35.14 -5.72
CA THR A 464 -26.44 35.29 -4.97
C THR A 464 -27.25 34.00 -5.13
N ARG A 465 -27.94 33.54 -4.07
CA ARG A 465 -28.97 32.51 -4.28
C ARG A 465 -30.06 33.20 -5.09
N ASP A 466 -30.21 32.85 -6.36
CA ASP A 466 -31.48 33.12 -7.02
C ASP A 466 -32.55 32.36 -6.22
N SER A 467 -33.47 33.13 -5.66
CA SER A 467 -34.52 32.74 -4.72
C SER A 467 -35.61 31.90 -5.36
#